data_AF-A0A6M1Y893-F1
#
_entry.id   AF-A0A6M1Y893-F1
#
_cell.length_a   1.000
_cell.length_b   1.000
_cell.length_c   1.000
_cell.angle_alpha   90.00
_cell.angle_beta   90.00
_cell.angle_gamma   90.00
#
_symmetry.space_group_name_H-M   'P 1'
#
loop_
_entity.id
_entity.type
_entity.pdbx_description
1 polymer ?
#
loop_
_entity_poly.entity_id
_entity_poly.type
_entity_poly.pdbx_seq_one_letter_code
_entity_poly.pdbx_strand_id
1 'polypeptide(L)'
;MEIFAWTLDRFGERQAIACRDTLIERIDAIAAGQPPHPRSCGQLMGKNPGAKELVYYREGGHYIVMRDSEEALIVLECFHQATDLPRHLEALK
;
A
#
# COMPACT_ATOMS: atom_id res chain seq x y z
N MET A 1 4.61 -11.05 -1.23
CA MET A 1 3.88 -11.72 -2.32
C MET A 1 4.02 -10.83 -3.52
N GLU A 2 4.52 -11.32 -4.65
CA GLU A 2 4.65 -10.50 -5.86
C GLU A 2 3.26 -10.20 -6.45
N ILE A 3 2.76 -8.97 -6.28
CA ILE A 3 1.42 -8.55 -6.75
C ILE A 3 1.27 -8.81 -8.24
N PHE A 4 2.30 -8.51 -9.03
CA PHE A 4 2.26 -8.68 -10.48
C PHE A 4 2.13 -10.16 -10.88
N ALA A 5 2.96 -11.04 -10.32
CA ALA A 5 2.95 -12.47 -10.63
C ALA A 5 1.62 -13.13 -10.21
N TRP A 6 1.10 -12.78 -9.02
CA TRP A 6 -0.19 -13.30 -8.56
C TRP A 6 -1.36 -12.81 -9.43
N THR A 7 -1.34 -11.54 -9.84
CA THR A 7 -2.39 -10.97 -10.70
C THR A 7 -2.34 -11.58 -12.11
N LEU A 8 -1.14 -11.81 -12.65
CA LEU A 8 -0.93 -12.47 -13.93
C LEU A 8 -1.47 -13.90 -13.91
N ASP A 9 -1.11 -14.70 -12.90
CA ASP A 9 -1.56 -16.09 -12.76
C ASP A 9 -3.08 -16.19 -12.65
N ARG A 10 -3.71 -15.28 -11.89
CA ARG A 10 -5.14 -15.38 -11.57
C ARG A 10 -6.07 -14.71 -12.56
N PHE A 11 -5.65 -13.61 -13.18
CA PHE A 11 -6.53 -12.78 -14.01
C PHE A 11 -5.99 -12.53 -15.43
N GLY A 12 -4.76 -12.96 -15.71
CA GLY A 12 -4.12 -12.79 -17.00
C GLY A 12 -3.37 -11.45 -17.14
N GLU A 13 -2.62 -11.37 -18.24
CA GLU A 13 -1.62 -10.32 -18.47
C GLU A 13 -2.20 -8.91 -18.54
N ARG A 14 -3.33 -8.73 -19.22
CA ARG A 14 -3.96 -7.41 -19.36
C ARG A 14 -4.30 -6.82 -17.99
N GLN A 15 -4.84 -7.63 -17.10
CA GLN A 15 -5.22 -7.24 -15.75
C GLN A 15 -3.98 -6.99 -14.88
N ALA A 16 -2.92 -7.78 -15.05
CA ALA A 16 -1.65 -7.56 -14.34
C ALA A 16 -1.00 -6.23 -14.73
N ILE A 17 -0.98 -5.89 -16.02
CA ILE A 17 -0.48 -4.60 -16.53
C ILE A 17 -1.32 -3.45 -16.01
N ALA A 18 -2.65 -3.52 -16.15
CA ALA A 18 -3.54 -2.46 -15.67
C ALA A 18 -3.37 -2.23 -14.15
N CYS A 19 -3.27 -3.32 -13.37
CA CYS A 19 -3.01 -3.24 -11.94
C CYS A 19 -1.70 -2.52 -11.63
N ARG A 20 -0.61 -2.87 -12.33
CA ARG A 20 0.69 -2.21 -12.16
C ARG A 20 0.60 -0.72 -12.48
N ASP A 21 0.01 -0.38 -13.62
CA ASP A 21 -0.04 1.00 -14.10
C ASP A 21 -0.86 1.89 -13.15
N THR A 22 -1.98 1.38 -12.62
CA THR A 22 -2.76 2.07 -11.59
C THR A 22 -1.97 2.31 -10.30
N LEU A 23 -1.14 1.35 -9.87
CA LEU A 23 -0.27 1.53 -8.68
C LEU A 23 0.80 2.59 -8.93
N ILE A 24 1.42 2.59 -10.12
CA ILE A 24 2.42 3.59 -10.52
C ILE A 24 1.79 4.98 -10.57
N GLU A 25 0.64 5.15 -11.25
CA GLU A 25 -0.08 6.42 -11.33
C GLU A 25 -0.41 6.99 -9.95
N ARG A 26 -0.78 6.11 -9.00
CA ARG A 26 -1.06 6.53 -7.63
C ARG A 26 0.20 7.00 -6.91
N ILE A 27 1.32 6.31 -7.06
CA ILE A 27 2.61 6.71 -6.47
C ILE A 27 3.09 8.04 -7.07
N ASP A 28 2.98 8.22 -8.38
CA ASP A 28 3.34 9.47 -9.07
C ASP A 28 2.48 10.64 -8.57
N ALA A 29 1.17 10.44 -8.40
CA ALA A 29 0.28 11.46 -7.82
C ALA A 29 0.67 11.85 -6.39
N ILE A 30 1.08 10.87 -5.57
CA ILE A 30 1.58 11.12 -4.21
C ILE A 30 2.87 11.95 -4.27
N ALA A 31 3.81 11.56 -5.13
CA ALA A 31 5.09 12.26 -5.32
C ALA A 31 4.90 13.69 -5.86
N ALA A 32 3.86 13.92 -6.66
CA ALA A 32 3.50 15.24 -7.18
C ALA A 32 2.83 16.17 -6.14
N GLY A 33 2.74 15.75 -4.86
CA GLY A 33 2.07 16.54 -3.83
C GLY A 33 0.55 16.56 -3.97
N GLN A 34 -0.01 15.57 -4.67
CA GLN A 34 -1.45 15.30 -4.73
C GLN A 34 -1.81 13.98 -4.03
N PRO A 35 -1.30 13.72 -2.80
CA PRO A 35 -1.67 12.51 -2.09
C PRO A 35 -3.18 12.51 -1.82
N PRO A 36 -3.85 11.34 -1.91
CA PRO A 36 -5.17 11.19 -1.29
C PRO A 36 -5.09 11.49 0.21
N HIS A 37 -6.22 11.49 0.91
CA HIS A 37 -6.19 11.57 2.37
C HIS A 37 -5.66 10.24 2.96
N PRO A 38 -4.48 10.23 3.62
CA PRO A 38 -3.90 9.00 4.14
C PRO A 38 -4.72 8.47 5.31
N ARG A 39 -4.78 7.14 5.46
CA ARG A 39 -5.42 6.49 6.59
C ARG A 39 -4.36 5.89 7.50
N SER A 40 -4.50 6.08 8.81
CA SER A 40 -3.58 5.47 9.78
C SER A 40 -3.66 3.95 9.73
N CYS A 41 -2.50 3.29 9.69
CA CYS A 41 -2.39 1.85 9.85
C CYS A 41 -2.76 1.40 11.28
N GLY A 42 -2.75 2.30 12.27
CA GLY A 42 -3.07 1.97 13.66
C GLY A 42 -4.44 1.30 13.84
N GLN A 43 -5.44 1.66 13.02
CA GLN A 43 -6.77 1.03 13.04
C GLN A 43 -6.75 -0.43 12.56
N LEU A 44 -5.80 -0.79 11.68
CA LEU A 44 -5.65 -2.15 11.16
C LEU A 44 -4.86 -3.05 12.13
N MET A 45 -4.01 -2.46 12.98
CA MET A 45 -3.12 -3.18 13.90
C MET A 45 -3.75 -3.48 15.27
N GLY A 46 -5.02 -3.13 15.49
CA GLY A 46 -5.74 -3.43 16.73
C GLY A 46 -5.08 -2.82 17.97
N LYS A 47 -4.71 -3.67 18.96
CA LYS A 47 -4.21 -3.23 20.28
C LYS A 47 -2.74 -2.80 20.31
N ASN A 48 -2.03 -2.79 19.18
CA ASN A 48 -0.61 -2.46 19.13
C ASN A 48 -0.35 -1.22 18.24
N PRO A 49 -0.69 -0.01 18.71
CA PRO A 49 -0.70 1.23 17.93
C PRO A 49 0.69 1.81 17.64
N GLY A 50 1.77 1.01 17.77
CA GLY A 50 3.17 1.43 17.61
C GLY A 50 3.59 1.76 16.18
N ALA A 51 2.67 2.19 15.32
CA ALA A 51 2.89 2.50 13.91
C ALA A 51 2.12 3.78 13.54
N LYS A 52 2.31 4.84 14.33
CA LYS A 52 1.58 6.11 14.17
C LYS A 52 2.01 6.84 12.90
N GLU A 53 3.28 6.67 12.55
CA GLU A 53 3.94 7.09 11.34
C GLU A 53 3.58 6.22 10.13
N LEU A 54 2.95 5.05 10.32
CA LEU A 54 2.52 4.23 9.19
C LEU A 54 1.12 4.63 8.75
N VAL A 55 1.03 4.97 7.48
CA VAL A 55 -0.22 5.29 6.79
C VAL A 55 -0.38 4.41 5.56
N TYR A 56 -1.61 4.31 5.06
CA TYR A 56 -1.88 3.63 3.80
C TYR A 56 -2.84 4.42 2.91
N TYR A 57 -2.68 4.19 1.61
CA TYR A 57 -3.69 4.47 0.60
C TYR A 57 -4.32 3.19 0.11
N ARG A 58 -5.60 3.27 -0.25
CA ARG A 58 -6.30 2.16 -0.89
C ARG A 58 -6.58 2.51 -2.33
N GLU A 59 -6.13 1.64 -3.22
CA GLU A 59 -6.36 1.75 -4.65
C GLU A 59 -6.91 0.41 -5.15
N GLY A 60 -8.22 0.40 -5.47
CA GLY A 60 -8.95 -0.84 -5.71
C GLY A 60 -8.79 -1.86 -4.57
N GLY A 61 -8.23 -3.03 -4.91
CA GLY A 61 -7.95 -4.12 -3.97
C GLY A 61 -6.58 -4.06 -3.29
N HIS A 62 -5.82 -2.97 -3.44
CA HIS A 62 -4.45 -2.85 -2.93
C HIS A 62 -4.33 -1.80 -1.85
N TYR A 63 -3.39 -2.05 -0.94
CA TYR A 63 -2.91 -1.14 0.08
C TYR A 63 -1.51 -0.68 -0.31
N ILE A 64 -1.30 0.62 -0.46
CA ILE A 64 0.02 1.22 -0.60
C ILE A 64 0.41 1.72 0.78
N VAL A 65 1.32 1.02 1.44
CA VAL A 65 1.77 1.33 2.81
C VAL A 65 2.99 2.22 2.74
N MET A 66 2.97 3.26 3.56
CA MET A 66 3.99 4.29 3.58
C MET A 66 4.32 4.70 5.01
N ARG A 67 5.49 5.30 5.17
CA ARG A 67 5.88 6.03 6.37
C ARG A 67 5.72 7.53 6.12
N ASP A 68 4.91 8.17 6.95
CA ASP A 68 4.71 9.61 7.01
C ASP A 68 5.68 10.20 8.04
N SER A 69 6.64 10.98 7.58
CA SER A 69 7.58 11.73 8.42
C SER A 69 7.44 13.23 8.17
N GLU A 70 8.05 14.05 9.03
CA GLU A 70 8.04 15.51 8.86
C GLU A 70 8.68 15.97 7.54
N GLU A 71 9.52 15.14 6.93
CA GLU A 71 10.32 15.48 5.75
C GLU A 71 9.75 14.90 4.45
N ALA A 72 9.14 13.70 4.51
CA ALA A 72 8.71 12.98 3.32
C ALA A 72 7.69 11.87 3.60
N LEU A 73 6.92 11.51 2.56
CA LEU A 73 6.19 10.26 2.49
C LEU A 73 7.07 9.20 1.81
N ILE A 74 7.39 8.13 2.52
CA ILE A 74 8.24 7.04 2.03
C ILE A 74 7.37 5.83 1.74
N VAL A 75 7.27 5.41 0.48
CA VAL A 75 6.60 4.16 0.12
C VAL A 75 7.40 2.98 0.67
N LEU A 76 6.78 2.16 1.51
CA LEU A 76 7.42 0.98 2.10
C LEU A 76 7.12 -0.29 1.30
N GLU A 77 5.85 -0.54 1.02
CA GLU A 77 5.40 -1.76 0.35
C GLU A 77 3.96 -1.63 -0.16
N CYS A 78 3.62 -2.41 -1.18
CA CYS A 78 2.24 -2.60 -1.65
C CYS A 78 1.72 -3.99 -1.27
N PHE A 79 0.51 -4.06 -0.74
CA PHE A 79 -0.15 -5.31 -0.36
C PHE A 79 -1.47 -5.49 -1.08
N HIS A 80 -1.80 -6.73 -1.47
CA HIS A 80 -3.15 -7.06 -1.89
C HIS A 80 -4.05 -7.27 -0.67
N GLN A 81 -5.35 -6.95 -0.78
CA GLN A 81 -6.30 -7.03 0.33
C GLN A 81 -6.56 -8.44 0.88
N ALA A 82 -6.14 -9.47 0.14
CA ALA A 82 -6.21 -10.86 0.59
C ALA A 82 -5.02 -11.27 1.47
N THR A 83 -4.01 -10.41 1.64
CA THR A 83 -2.86 -10.69 2.51
C THR A 83 -3.19 -10.39 3.98
N ASP A 84 -2.50 -11.05 4.90
CA ASP A 84 -2.56 -10.76 6.34
C ASP A 84 -1.82 -9.46 6.64
N LEU A 85 -2.48 -8.34 6.34
CA LEU A 85 -1.90 -7.01 6.44
C LEU A 85 -1.41 -6.67 7.86
N PRO A 86 -2.16 -6.94 8.95
CA PRO A 86 -1.65 -6.70 10.30
C PRO A 86 -0.33 -7.40 10.60
N ARG A 87 -0.19 -8.68 10.21
CA ARG A 87 1.07 -9.42 10.37
C ARG A 87 2.22 -8.79 9.60
N HIS A 88 1.98 -8.31 8.38
CA HIS A 88 3.02 -7.65 7.58
C HIS A 88 3.40 -6.27 8.12
N LEU A 89 2.42 -5.51 8.63
CA LEU A 89 2.67 -4.19 9.24
C LEU A 89 3.55 -4.28 10.50
N GLU A 90 3.41 -5.34 11.30
CA GLU A 90 4.30 -5.57 12.47
C GLU A 90 5.78 -5.75 12.06
N ALA A 91 6.06 -6.22 10.84
CA ALA A 91 7.42 -6.35 10.31
C ALA A 91 7.99 -5.03 9.73
N LEU A 92 7.17 -4.00 9.60
CA LEU A 92 7.53 -2.69 9.04
C LEU A 92 7.68 -1.57 10.10
N LYS A 93 7.35 -1.88 11.35
CA LYS A 93 7.71 -1.06 12.53
C LYS A 93 9.23 -1.04 12.70
#